data_AF-A0A0F8ZHS1-F1
#
_entry.id   AF-A0A0F8ZHS1-F1
#
_cell.length_a   1.000
_cell.length_b   1.000
_cell.length_c   1.000
_cell.angle_alpha   90.00
_cell.angle_beta   90.00
_cell.angle_gamma   90.00
#
_symmetry.space_group_name_H-M   'P 1'
#
loop_
_entity.id
_entity.type
_entity.pdbx_description
1 polymer ?
#
loop_
_entity_poly.entity_id
_entity_poly.type
_entity_poly.pdbx_seq_one_letter_code
_entity_poly.pdbx_strand_id
1 'polypeptide(L)'
;MNNIILYENRKSGPIAWDASTPKKREKALLALFKFLDEEWQCYHDLQGDVQLPMRGASSIGQYAEAMLTLWYRRAKDGDAEAAEKLLKSRQYNEYEGWEEISVS
;
A
#
# COMPACT_ATOMS: atom_id res chain seq x y z
N MET A 1 19.94 -14.66 -0.60
CA MET A 1 18.53 -14.60 -0.16
C MET A 1 17.79 -13.76 -1.18
N ASN A 2 16.92 -14.41 -1.94
CA ASN A 2 16.10 -13.73 -2.94
C ASN A 2 14.78 -13.37 -2.26
N ASN A 3 14.59 -12.09 -1.92
CA ASN A 3 13.33 -11.64 -1.35
C ASN A 3 12.37 -11.24 -2.47
N ILE A 4 11.09 -11.57 -2.31
CA ILE A 4 10.03 -11.17 -3.24
C ILE A 4 8.84 -10.58 -2.48
N ILE A 5 8.10 -9.70 -3.16
CA ILE A 5 6.74 -9.34 -2.77
C ILE A 5 5.79 -10.19 -3.61
N LEU A 6 4.93 -10.97 -2.96
CA LEU A 6 3.94 -11.83 -3.58
C LEU A 6 2.54 -11.26 -3.35
N TYR A 7 1.77 -11.16 -4.43
CA TYR A 7 0.35 -10.89 -4.39
C TYR A 7 -0.42 -12.05 -5.00
N GLU A 8 -1.42 -12.56 -4.28
CA GLU A 8 -2.30 -13.62 -4.76
C GLU A 8 -3.67 -13.46 -4.10
N ASN A 9 -4.74 -13.70 -4.86
CA ASN A 9 -6.08 -13.76 -4.31
C ASN A 9 -6.94 -14.78 -5.10
N ARG A 10 -8.16 -15.07 -4.62
CA ARG A 10 -9.04 -16.06 -5.27
C ARG A 10 -9.43 -15.76 -6.74
N LYS A 11 -9.21 -14.52 -7.20
CA LYS A 11 -9.58 -13.98 -8.52
C LYS A 11 -8.37 -13.65 -9.41
N SER A 12 -7.14 -13.72 -8.89
CA SER A 12 -5.90 -13.46 -9.62
C SER A 12 -4.86 -14.52 -9.29
N GLY A 13 -4.21 -15.05 -10.32
CA GLY A 13 -3.01 -15.86 -10.13
C GLY A 13 -1.89 -15.08 -9.42
N PRO A 14 -0.85 -15.78 -8.96
CA PRO A 14 0.24 -15.18 -8.20
C PRO A 14 1.04 -14.19 -9.07
N ILE A 15 1.27 -13.00 -8.54
CA ILE A 15 2.13 -11.97 -9.11
C ILE A 15 3.26 -11.71 -8.13
N ALA A 16 4.49 -11.79 -8.61
CA ALA A 16 5.68 -11.60 -7.77
C ALA A 16 6.56 -10.48 -8.31
N TRP A 17 7.07 -9.65 -7.41
CA TRP A 17 8.06 -8.61 -7.70
C TRP A 17 9.36 -8.89 -6.94
N ASP A 18 10.48 -8.68 -7.62
CA ASP A 18 11.82 -8.82 -7.03
C ASP A 18 12.07 -7.74 -5.96
N ALA A 19 12.37 -8.17 -4.74
CA ALA A 19 12.68 -7.34 -3.59
C ALA A 19 14.07 -7.69 -2.99
N SER A 20 14.96 -8.31 -3.77
CA SER A 20 16.28 -8.79 -3.32
C SER A 20 17.24 -7.71 -2.82
N THR A 21 16.94 -6.43 -3.02
CA THR A 21 17.71 -5.30 -2.48
C THR A 21 16.76 -4.22 -1.98
N PRO A 22 17.19 -3.30 -1.09
CA PRO A 22 16.33 -2.22 -0.61
C PRO A 22 15.69 -1.41 -1.73
N LYS A 23 16.47 -1.04 -2.76
CA LYS A 23 15.96 -0.30 -3.93
C LYS A 23 14.97 -1.10 -4.78
N LYS A 24 15.16 -2.42 -4.88
CA LYS A 24 14.22 -3.30 -5.58
C LYS A 24 12.93 -3.46 -4.78
N ARG A 25 13.03 -3.59 -3.45
CA ARG A 25 11.90 -3.61 -2.53
C ARG A 25 11.04 -2.35 -2.63
N GLU A 26 11.65 -1.17 -2.63
CA GLU A 26 10.92 0.10 -2.86
C GLU A 26 10.14 0.10 -4.18
N LYS A 27 10.78 -0.35 -5.27
CA LYS A 27 10.12 -0.48 -6.57
C LYS A 27 9.01 -1.52 -6.57
N ALA A 28 9.20 -2.64 -5.88
CA ALA A 28 8.22 -3.71 -5.75
C ALA A 28 6.98 -3.23 -4.99
N LEU A 29 7.15 -2.49 -3.88
CA LEU A 29 6.06 -1.89 -3.11
C LEU A 29 5.28 -0.89 -3.95
N LEU A 30 5.97 -0.02 -4.70
CA LEU A 30 5.30 0.92 -5.60
C LEU A 30 4.56 0.22 -6.75
N ALA A 31 5.12 -0.88 -7.27
CA ALA A 31 4.47 -1.67 -8.32
C ALA A 31 3.21 -2.37 -7.80
N LEU A 32 3.27 -2.98 -6.61
CA LEU A 32 2.11 -3.57 -5.94
C LEU A 32 1.04 -2.49 -5.66
N PHE A 33 1.44 -1.35 -5.11
CA PHE A 33 0.53 -0.22 -4.88
C PHE A 33 -0.21 0.19 -6.16
N LYS A 34 0.52 0.39 -7.27
CA LYS A 34 -0.08 0.76 -8.55
C LYS A 34 -1.02 -0.32 -9.07
N PHE A 35 -0.64 -1.59 -8.94
CA PHE A 35 -1.49 -2.69 -9.33
C PHE A 35 -2.81 -2.70 -8.55
N LEU A 36 -2.77 -2.48 -7.24
CA LEU A 36 -3.98 -2.40 -6.41
C LEU A 36 -4.81 -1.14 -6.69
N ASP A 37 -4.17 -0.02 -6.99
CA ASP A 37 -4.85 1.25 -7.31
C ASP A 37 -5.50 1.25 -8.68
N GLU A 38 -4.79 0.78 -9.70
CA GLU A 38 -5.16 0.94 -11.11
C GLU A 38 -5.98 -0.26 -11.61
N GLU A 39 -5.53 -1.50 -11.33
CA GLU A 39 -6.19 -2.71 -11.82
C GLU A 39 -7.34 -3.16 -10.91
N TRP A 40 -7.19 -3.02 -9.59
CA TRP A 40 -8.20 -3.43 -8.61
C TRP A 40 -9.06 -2.29 -8.08
N GLN A 41 -8.63 -1.04 -8.27
CA GLN A 41 -9.31 0.15 -7.75
C GLN A 41 -9.58 0.08 -6.23
N CYS A 42 -8.67 -0.56 -5.48
CA CYS A 42 -8.81 -0.80 -4.04
C CYS A 42 -8.86 0.50 -3.21
N TYR A 43 -8.36 1.62 -3.73
CA TYR A 43 -8.21 2.88 -3.00
C TYR A 43 -9.17 3.98 -3.46
N HIS A 44 -10.28 3.63 -4.13
CA HIS A 44 -11.27 4.61 -4.57
C HIS A 44 -11.82 5.46 -3.41
N ASP A 45 -11.89 4.88 -2.20
CA ASP A 45 -12.30 5.57 -0.97
C ASP A 45 -11.32 6.65 -0.49
N LEU A 46 -10.06 6.60 -0.96
CA LEU A 46 -8.98 7.51 -0.56
C LEU A 46 -8.70 8.64 -1.58
N GLN A 47 -9.46 8.72 -2.68
CA GLN A 47 -9.24 9.73 -3.74
C GLN A 47 -9.70 11.16 -3.35
N GLY A 48 -10.23 11.34 -2.14
CA GLY A 48 -10.74 12.62 -1.64
C GLY A 48 -9.68 13.58 -1.08
N ASP A 49 -10.15 14.71 -0.55
CA ASP A 49 -9.30 15.69 0.12
C ASP A 49 -8.86 15.26 1.51
N VAL A 50 -7.55 15.39 1.78
CA VAL A 50 -7.00 15.19 3.11
C VAL A 50 -7.50 16.33 3.99
N GLN A 51 -8.54 16.07 4.77
CA GLN A 51 -8.90 16.94 5.89
C GLN A 51 -8.13 16.46 7.11
N LEU A 52 -6.96 17.07 7.36
CA LEU A 52 -6.29 16.87 8.64
C LEU A 52 -7.18 17.48 9.73
N PRO A 53 -7.45 16.76 10.82
CA PRO A 53 -8.26 17.32 11.88
C PRO A 53 -7.59 18.56 12.47
N MET A 54 -8.38 19.60 12.72
CA MET A 54 -7.92 20.81 13.39
C MET A 54 -7.31 20.46 14.75
N ARG A 55 -6.22 21.16 15.10
CA ARG A 55 -5.45 20.95 16.34
C ARG A 55 -6.40 20.97 17.55
N GLY A 56 -6.60 19.80 18.16
CA GLY A 56 -7.44 19.63 19.36
C GLY A 56 -8.83 19.02 19.16
N ALA A 57 -9.23 18.66 17.94
CA ALA A 57 -10.60 18.23 17.64
C ALA A 57 -10.71 16.87 16.92
N SER A 58 -9.88 15.88 17.27
CA SER A 58 -9.99 14.55 16.63
C SER A 58 -9.88 13.36 17.55
N SER A 59 -10.79 12.42 17.33
CA SER A 59 -10.65 11.04 17.79
C SER A 59 -9.50 10.34 17.05
N ILE A 60 -8.95 9.28 17.65
CA ILE A 60 -7.90 8.45 17.05
C ILE A 60 -8.31 7.95 15.64
N GLY A 61 -9.60 7.68 15.43
CA GLY A 61 -10.13 7.20 14.15
C GLY A 61 -10.00 8.21 13.01
N GLN A 62 -10.34 9.48 13.24
CA GLN A 62 -10.24 10.53 12.20
C GLN A 62 -8.79 10.80 11.79
N TYR A 63 -7.85 10.69 12.73
CA TYR A 63 -6.43 10.80 12.43
C TYR A 63 -5.95 9.63 11.58
N ALA A 64 -6.39 8.41 11.88
CA ALA A 64 -6.04 7.22 11.11
C ALA A 64 -6.53 7.33 9.66
N GLU A 65 -7.78 7.74 9.44
CA GLU A 65 -8.34 7.95 8.09
C GLU A 65 -7.57 9.04 7.31
N ALA A 66 -7.27 10.17 7.93
CA ALA A 66 -6.51 11.24 7.28
C ALA A 66 -5.08 10.80 6.88
N MET A 67 -4.46 9.93 7.69
CA MET A 67 -3.14 9.36 7.38
C MET A 67 -3.20 8.40 6.19
N LEU A 68 -4.25 7.61 6.03
CA LEU A 68 -4.44 6.74 4.86
C LEU A 68 -4.48 7.56 3.56
N THR A 69 -5.29 8.62 3.53
CA THR A 69 -5.40 9.53 2.38
C THR A 69 -4.07 10.24 2.10
N LEU A 70 -3.33 10.64 3.14
CA LEU A 70 -2.01 11.25 2.99
C LEU A 70 -0.99 10.26 2.39
N TRP A 71 -0.95 9.03 2.89
CA TRP A 71 -0.06 8.00 2.36
C TRP A 71 -0.42 7.63 0.93
N TYR A 72 -1.71 7.54 0.60
CA TYR A 72 -2.18 7.33 -0.76
C TYR A 72 -1.64 8.38 -1.73
N ARG A 73 -1.79 9.67 -1.42
CA ARG A 73 -1.29 10.76 -2.27
C ARG A 73 0.21 10.69 -2.47
N ARG A 74 0.97 10.50 -1.38
CA ARG A 74 2.43 10.36 -1.46
C ARG A 74 2.84 9.14 -2.29
N ALA A 75 2.14 8.02 -2.14
CA ALA A 75 2.39 6.82 -2.93
C ALA A 75 2.11 7.04 -4.43
N LYS A 76 1.05 7.79 -4.78
CA LYS A 76 0.80 8.23 -6.17
C LYS A 76 1.95 9.06 -6.74
N ASP A 77 2.60 9.87 -5.91
CA ASP A 77 3.78 10.66 -6.27
C ASP A 77 5.09 9.84 -6.31
N GLY A 78 5.03 8.52 -6.05
CA GLY A 78 6.17 7.62 -6.10
C GLY A 78 6.93 7.45 -4.77
N ASP A 79 6.33 7.84 -3.66
CA ASP A 79 6.91 7.63 -2.32
C ASP A 79 6.72 6.19 -1.85
N ALA A 80 7.79 5.40 -1.89
CA ALA A 80 7.78 3.99 -1.51
C ALA A 80 7.51 3.77 -0.01
N GLU A 81 7.92 4.69 0.87
CA GLU A 81 7.68 4.59 2.30
C GLU A 81 6.19 4.80 2.60
N ALA A 82 5.56 5.76 1.93
CA ALA A 82 4.13 5.98 2.02
C ALA A 82 3.34 4.79 1.45
N ALA A 83 3.77 4.23 0.31
CA ALA A 83 3.18 3.03 -0.25
C ALA A 83 3.24 1.86 0.73
N GLU A 84 4.38 1.63 1.38
CA GLU A 84 4.52 0.58 2.38
C GLU A 84 3.56 0.76 3.57
N LYS A 85 3.48 1.99 4.11
CA LYS A 85 2.59 2.30 5.23
C LYS A 85 1.12 2.04 4.87
N LEU A 86 0.69 2.47 3.69
CA LEU A 86 -0.65 2.22 3.18
C LEU A 86 -0.90 0.72 2.99
N LEU A 87 -0.03 0.02 2.27
CA LEU A 87 -0.13 -1.41 1.99
C LEU A 87 -0.22 -2.26 3.26
N LYS A 88 0.57 -1.94 4.29
CA LYS A 88 0.50 -2.62 5.60
C LYS A 88 -0.79 -2.31 6.35
N SER A 89 -1.23 -1.05 6.32
CA SER A 89 -2.45 -0.63 7.02
C SER A 89 -3.73 -1.28 6.45
N ARG A 90 -3.71 -1.69 5.17
CA ARG A 90 -4.87 -2.27 4.47
C ARG A 90 -4.70 -3.75 4.12
N GLN A 91 -3.63 -4.40 4.57
CA GLN A 91 -3.30 -5.79 4.22
C GLN A 91 -4.41 -6.81 4.58
N TYR A 92 -5.33 -6.44 5.48
CA TYR A 92 -6.46 -7.28 5.90
C TYR A 92 -7.78 -6.97 5.17
N ASN A 93 -7.79 -5.98 4.29
CA ASN A 93 -8.95 -5.66 3.45
C ASN A 93 -9.09 -6.69 2.33
N GLU A 94 -10.32 -6.83 1.81
CA GLU A 94 -10.60 -7.76 0.73
C GLU A 94 -9.73 -7.44 -0.50
N TYR A 95 -9.00 -8.45 -1.00
CA TYR A 95 -8.10 -8.36 -2.16
C TYR A 95 -6.87 -7.46 -2.00
N GLU A 96 -6.59 -6.94 -0.80
CA GLU A 96 -5.42 -6.08 -0.56
C GLU A 96 -4.27 -6.81 0.13
N GLY A 97 -4.44 -8.10 0.40
CA GLY A 97 -3.43 -8.95 1.03
C GLY A 97 -2.24 -9.26 0.11
N TRP A 98 -1.04 -9.27 0.70
CA TRP A 98 0.24 -9.58 0.05
C TRP A 98 1.23 -10.13 1.09
N GLU A 99 2.33 -10.73 0.63
CA GLU A 99 3.35 -11.31 1.49
C GLU A 99 4.76 -10.92 1.04
N GLU A 100 5.69 -10.76 2.00
CA GLU A 100 7.12 -10.60 1.73
C GLU A 100 7.82 -11.93 2.05
N ILE A 101 8.31 -12.62 1.02
CA ILE A 101 8.85 -13.99 1.13
C ILE A 101 10.36 -13.96 0.92
N SER A 102 11.10 -14.61 1.81
CA SER A 102 12.54 -14.86 1.66
C SER A 102 12.75 -16.23 1.03
N VAL A 103 13.24 -16.26 -0.21
CA VAL A 103 13.60 -17.49 -0.91
C VAL A 103 15.08 -17.77 -0.66
N SER A 104 15.35 -18.91 -0.01
CA SER A 104 16.68 -19.43 0.33
C SER A 104 17.37 -20.04 -0.89
#